data_AF-A0A1Y4KM44-F1
#
_entry.id   AF-A0A1Y4KM44-F1
#
_cell.length_a   1.000
_cell.length_b   1.000
_cell.length_c   1.000
_cell.angle_alpha   90.00
_cell.angle_beta   90.00
_cell.angle_gamma   90.00
#
_symmetry.space_group_name_H-M   'P 1'
#
loop_
_entity.id
_entity.type
_entity.pdbx_description
1 polymer ?
#
loop_
_entity_poly.entity_id
_entity_poly.type
_entity_poly.pdbx_seq_one_letter_code
_entity_poly.pdbx_strand_id
1 'polypeptide(L)'
;MWVEDEPVVEVDTRTLEDVQSEKLEELSAACAAAINDGITLTTEDGVERHFAGDEQDQINIDQVLRACEGGAPGWLYQSEGEDGQAGECFWCTATDAEKISNGLAIDKTKKRTYHNALKKYVLHLTTVEEVLDVQWGQPLTGDWLEEYTYKMGLLTPIIESMGGGGNAGG
;
A
#
# COMPACT_ATOMS: atom_id res chain seq x y z
N MET A 1 -22.95 -49.71 15.86
CA MET A 1 -22.00 -49.62 14.75
C MET A 1 -21.97 -48.15 14.37
N TRP A 2 -20.98 -47.42 14.89
CA TRP A 2 -20.76 -46.03 14.52
C TRP A 2 -20.08 -46.05 13.16
N VAL A 3 -20.71 -45.43 12.16
CA VAL A 3 -20.08 -45.20 10.86
C VAL A 3 -19.30 -43.91 11.02
N GLU A 4 -17.98 -43.97 10.86
CA GLU A 4 -17.15 -42.78 10.76
C GLU A 4 -17.58 -42.06 9.46
N ASP A 5 -18.08 -40.83 9.59
CA ASP A 5 -18.31 -39.95 8.44
C ASP A 5 -16.93 -39.63 7.87
N GLU A 6 -16.60 -40.22 6.72
CA GLU A 6 -15.38 -39.86 6.00
C GLU A 6 -15.51 -38.41 5.51
N PRO A 7 -14.45 -37.59 5.64
CA PRO A 7 -14.51 -36.20 5.20
C PRO A 7 -14.73 -36.17 3.68
N VAL A 8 -15.83 -35.54 3.27
CA VAL A 8 -16.08 -35.24 1.86
C VAL A 8 -15.01 -34.22 1.44
N VAL A 9 -14.02 -34.67 0.68
CA VAL A 9 -13.08 -33.77 0.02
C VAL A 9 -13.85 -33.06 -1.09
N GLU A 10 -14.24 -31.81 -0.86
CA GLU A 10 -14.79 -30.98 -1.94
C GLU A 10 -13.70 -30.77 -2.98
N VAL A 11 -13.90 -31.36 -4.16
CA VAL A 11 -13.02 -31.13 -5.31
C VAL A 11 -13.40 -29.78 -5.91
N ASP A 12 -12.47 -28.83 -5.86
CA ASP A 12 -12.64 -27.58 -6.58
C ASP A 12 -12.72 -27.87 -8.09
N THR A 13 -13.85 -27.53 -8.69
CA THR A 13 -14.14 -27.80 -10.12
C THR A 13 -13.79 -26.64 -11.03
N ARG A 14 -13.33 -25.50 -10.46
CA ARG A 14 -12.91 -24.33 -11.24
C ARG A 14 -11.66 -24.64 -12.04
N THR A 15 -11.51 -23.98 -13.18
CA THR A 15 -10.28 -24.09 -13.96
C THR A 15 -9.17 -23.27 -13.29
N LEU A 16 -7.90 -23.65 -13.53
CA LEU A 16 -6.75 -22.88 -13.03
C LEU A 16 -6.81 -21.42 -13.50
N GLU A 17 -7.22 -21.19 -14.75
CA GLU A 17 -7.33 -19.85 -15.34
C GLU A 17 -8.39 -19.00 -14.64
N ASP A 18 -9.56 -19.57 -14.33
CA ASP A 18 -10.62 -18.87 -13.60
C ASP A 18 -10.14 -18.47 -12.19
N VAL A 19 -9.52 -19.41 -11.47
CA VAL A 19 -9.01 -19.18 -10.11
C VAL A 19 -7.88 -18.15 -10.10
N GLN A 20 -6.98 -18.18 -11.10
CA GLN A 20 -5.96 -17.16 -11.27
C GLN A 20 -6.59 -15.78 -11.53
N SER A 21 -7.60 -15.68 -12.39
CA SER A 21 -8.28 -14.42 -12.66
C SER A 21 -8.94 -13.85 -11.40
N GLU A 22 -9.70 -14.66 -10.66
CA GLU A 22 -10.33 -14.27 -9.39
C GLU A 22 -9.29 -13.80 -8.36
N LYS A 23 -8.19 -14.55 -8.20
CA LYS A 23 -7.11 -14.19 -7.28
C LYS A 23 -6.43 -12.88 -7.67
N LEU A 24 -6.24 -12.61 -8.96
CA LEU A 24 -5.67 -11.35 -9.42
C LEU A 24 -6.60 -10.15 -9.14
N GLU A 25 -7.92 -10.33 -9.23
CA GLU A 25 -8.88 -9.31 -8.85
C GLU A 25 -8.86 -9.05 -7.34
N GLU A 26 -8.83 -10.11 -6.53
CA GLU A 26 -8.69 -10.04 -5.07
C GLU A 26 -7.43 -9.26 -4.66
N LEU A 27 -6.27 -9.63 -5.22
CA LEU A 27 -5.00 -8.97 -4.92
C LEU A 27 -4.95 -7.52 -5.42
N SER A 28 -5.60 -7.22 -6.54
CA SER A 28 -5.71 -5.85 -7.05
C SER A 28 -6.57 -4.99 -6.13
N ALA A 29 -7.68 -5.54 -5.62
CA ALA A 29 -8.53 -4.87 -4.63
C ALA A 29 -7.77 -4.65 -3.30
N ALA A 30 -7.04 -5.66 -2.82
CA ALA A 30 -6.20 -5.55 -1.62
C ALA A 30 -5.09 -4.49 -1.80
N CYS A 31 -4.47 -4.42 -2.98
CA CYS A 31 -3.50 -3.37 -3.30
C CYS A 31 -4.13 -1.97 -3.25
N ALA A 32 -5.32 -1.81 -3.84
CA ALA A 32 -6.03 -0.53 -3.82
C ALA A 32 -6.42 -0.11 -2.40
N ALA A 33 -6.96 -1.04 -1.61
CA ALA A 33 -7.29 -0.81 -0.20
C ALA A 33 -6.05 -0.41 0.61
N ALA A 34 -4.94 -1.13 0.45
CA ALA A 34 -3.69 -0.80 1.12
C ALA A 34 -3.14 0.57 0.69
N ILE A 35 -3.29 0.98 -0.57
CA ILE A 35 -2.88 2.32 -1.01
C ILE A 35 -3.77 3.39 -0.35
N ASN A 36 -5.08 3.17 -0.30
CA ASN A 36 -6.01 4.12 0.31
C ASN A 36 -5.80 4.27 1.82
N ASP A 37 -5.43 3.18 2.51
CA ASP A 37 -5.01 3.17 3.92
C ASP A 37 -3.79 4.08 4.19
N GLY A 38 -3.03 4.48 3.17
CA GLY A 38 -2.06 5.55 3.34
C GLY A 38 -0.90 5.24 4.29
N ILE A 39 -0.50 6.25 5.07
CA ILE A 39 0.71 6.23 5.92
C ILE A 39 0.53 7.01 7.22
N THR A 40 1.34 6.68 8.23
CA THR A 40 1.50 7.46 9.45
C THR A 40 2.86 8.14 9.47
N LEU A 41 2.91 9.43 9.80
CA LEU A 41 4.14 10.22 9.88
C LEU A 41 4.11 11.16 11.08
N THR A 42 5.28 11.47 11.63
CA THR A 42 5.45 12.55 12.61
C THR A 42 5.62 13.89 11.90
N THR A 43 4.72 14.83 12.16
CA THR A 43 4.76 16.22 11.64
C THR A 43 5.74 17.09 12.43
N GLU A 44 6.03 18.31 11.96
CA GLU A 44 7.00 19.23 12.57
C GLU A 44 6.67 19.63 14.01
N ASP A 45 5.39 19.59 14.40
CA ASP A 45 4.95 19.80 15.79
C ASP A 45 5.20 18.60 16.72
N GLY A 46 5.76 17.51 16.19
CA GLY A 46 6.11 16.31 16.94
C GLY A 46 4.95 15.33 17.17
N VAL A 47 3.79 15.56 16.54
CA VAL A 47 2.62 14.69 16.66
C VAL A 47 2.62 13.65 15.53
N GLU A 48 2.32 12.40 15.85
CA GLU A 48 2.06 11.37 14.84
C GLU A 48 0.64 11.51 14.30
N ARG A 49 0.51 11.57 12.98
CA ARG A 49 -0.78 11.68 12.28
C ARG A 49 -0.85 10.67 11.14
N HIS A 50 -2.06 10.19 10.91
CA HIS A 50 -2.37 9.31 9.80
C HIS A 50 -2.90 10.12 8.61
N PHE A 51 -2.46 9.76 7.41
CA PHE A 51 -2.79 10.42 6.16
C PHE A 51 -3.26 9.39 5.16
N ALA A 52 -4.52 9.48 4.73
CA ALA A 52 -5.06 8.58 3.74
C ALA A 52 -4.33 8.75 2.41
N GLY A 53 -4.22 7.64 1.67
CA GLY A 53 -3.68 7.66 0.31
C GLY A 53 -4.73 7.88 -0.77
N ASP A 54 -5.98 8.18 -0.39
CA ASP A 54 -7.04 8.44 -1.35
C ASP A 54 -6.78 9.69 -2.20
N GLU A 55 -7.51 9.83 -3.31
CA GLU A 55 -7.31 10.93 -4.24
C GLU A 55 -7.73 12.29 -3.66
N GLN A 56 -8.69 12.31 -2.75
CA GLN A 56 -9.20 13.54 -2.15
C GLN A 56 -8.17 14.13 -1.19
N ASP A 57 -7.53 13.30 -0.37
CA ASP A 57 -6.47 13.74 0.54
C ASP A 57 -5.19 14.15 -0.20
N GLN A 58 -4.85 13.47 -1.30
CA GLN A 58 -3.77 13.93 -2.18
C GLN A 58 -4.07 15.31 -2.79
N ILE A 59 -5.31 15.57 -3.23
CA ILE A 59 -5.74 16.89 -3.72
C ILE A 59 -5.65 17.94 -2.60
N ASN A 60 -6.01 17.59 -1.36
CA ASN A 60 -5.94 18.49 -0.22
C ASN A 60 -4.49 18.87 0.11
N ILE A 61 -3.56 17.91 0.09
CA ILE A 61 -2.13 18.16 0.29
C ILE A 61 -1.55 19.03 -0.84
N ASP A 62 -1.93 18.78 -2.09
CA ASP A 62 -1.53 19.61 -3.24
C ASP A 62 -1.98 21.07 -3.09
N GLN A 63 -3.12 21.33 -2.46
CA GLN A 63 -3.57 22.70 -2.16
C GLN A 63 -2.66 23.38 -1.13
N VAL A 64 -2.21 22.66 -0.10
CA VAL A 64 -1.24 23.18 0.87
C VAL A 64 0.06 23.56 0.16
N LEU A 65 0.59 22.67 -0.68
CA LEU A 65 1.82 22.92 -1.45
C LEU A 65 1.68 24.16 -2.34
N ARG A 66 0.60 24.26 -3.11
CA ARG A 66 0.34 25.43 -3.99
C ARG A 66 0.19 26.73 -3.20
N ALA A 67 -0.45 26.70 -2.04
CA ALA A 67 -0.56 27.87 -1.18
C ALA A 67 0.83 28.32 -0.69
N CYS A 68 1.67 27.37 -0.29
CA CYS A 68 3.04 27.61 0.13
C CYS A 68 3.93 28.14 -1.02
N GLU A 69 3.81 27.61 -2.23
CA GLU A 69 4.46 28.15 -3.44
C GLU A 69 4.04 29.61 -3.71
N GLY A 70 2.80 29.97 -3.38
CA GLY A 70 2.28 31.33 -3.41
C GLY A 70 2.78 32.25 -2.29
N GLY A 71 3.61 31.75 -1.38
CA GLY A 71 4.20 32.49 -0.26
C GLY A 71 3.44 32.36 1.06
N ALA A 72 2.43 31.50 1.16
CA ALA A 72 1.81 31.20 2.45
C ALA A 72 2.79 30.41 3.35
N PRO A 73 2.77 30.62 4.67
CA PRO A 73 3.61 29.84 5.59
C PRO A 73 3.07 28.42 5.87
N GLY A 74 1.90 28.08 5.34
CA GLY A 74 1.19 26.83 5.58
C GLY A 74 -0.32 27.01 5.34
N TRP A 75 -1.09 25.95 5.57
CA TRP A 75 -2.55 25.93 5.45
C TRP A 75 -3.18 24.98 6.47
N LEU A 76 -4.46 25.20 6.80
CA LEU A 76 -5.19 24.30 7.69
C LEU A 76 -5.54 22.99 6.97
N TYR A 77 -5.00 21.89 7.48
CA TYR A 77 -5.24 20.55 6.93
C TYR A 77 -5.88 19.65 7.99
N GLN A 78 -6.81 18.80 7.58
CA GLN A 78 -7.43 17.81 8.44
C GLN A 78 -6.83 16.43 8.16
N SER A 79 -6.21 15.82 9.17
CA SER A 79 -5.71 14.45 9.07
C SER A 79 -6.87 13.44 9.03
N GLU A 80 -6.55 12.18 8.76
CA GLU A 80 -7.47 11.09 9.00
C GLU A 80 -7.42 10.69 10.49
N GLY A 81 -8.57 10.27 11.03
CA GLY A 81 -8.72 9.72 12.38
C GLY A 81 -8.74 8.19 12.38
N GLU A 82 -8.67 7.58 13.57
CA GLU A 82 -8.47 6.11 13.75
C GLU A 82 -9.50 5.20 13.04
N ASP A 83 -10.69 5.72 12.68
CA ASP A 83 -11.77 4.97 12.04
C ASP A 83 -12.04 5.42 10.58
N GLY A 84 -11.06 6.02 9.90
CA GLY A 84 -11.24 6.60 8.56
C GLY A 84 -12.18 7.81 8.55
N GLN A 85 -12.31 8.48 9.70
CA GLN A 85 -13.12 9.67 9.89
C GLN A 85 -12.25 10.93 9.88
N ALA A 86 -12.91 12.08 9.83
CA ALA A 86 -12.29 13.38 10.01
C ALA A 86 -11.44 13.43 11.30
N GLY A 87 -10.12 13.55 11.13
CA GLY A 87 -9.15 13.64 12.21
C GLY A 87 -8.90 15.08 12.67
N GLU A 88 -7.74 15.31 13.29
CA GLU A 88 -7.35 16.61 13.83
C GLU A 88 -7.10 17.61 12.69
N CYS A 89 -7.61 18.82 12.85
CA CYS A 89 -7.20 19.95 12.01
C CYS A 89 -5.92 20.56 12.58
N PHE A 90 -4.87 20.62 11.77
CA PHE A 90 -3.59 21.18 12.18
C PHE A 90 -3.05 22.17 11.14
N TRP A 91 -2.07 22.97 11.57
CA TRP A 91 -1.35 23.88 10.69
C TRP A 91 -0.28 23.10 9.92
N CYS A 92 -0.55 22.79 8.66
CA CYS A 92 0.36 22.05 7.80
C CYS A 92 1.32 23.01 7.09
N THR A 93 2.62 22.86 7.33
CA THR A 93 3.68 23.65 6.68
C THR A 93 4.02 23.07 5.31
N ALA A 94 4.82 23.80 4.52
CA ALA A 94 5.38 23.25 3.28
C ALA A 94 6.19 21.97 3.54
N THR A 95 7.00 21.96 4.60
CA THR A 95 7.81 20.79 4.99
C THR A 95 6.94 19.58 5.29
N ASP A 96 5.86 19.75 6.07
CA ASP A 96 4.95 18.65 6.39
C ASP A 96 4.22 18.16 5.14
N ALA A 97 3.70 19.07 4.32
CA ALA A 97 3.03 18.72 3.07
C ALA A 97 3.94 17.95 2.10
N GLU A 98 5.22 18.35 1.97
CA GLU A 98 6.22 17.62 1.17
C GLU A 98 6.49 16.22 1.72
N LYS A 99 6.65 16.08 3.05
CA LYS A 99 6.83 14.77 3.69
C LYS A 99 5.64 13.85 3.45
N ILE A 100 4.42 14.36 3.61
CA ILE A 100 3.18 13.59 3.42
C ILE A 100 3.07 13.15 1.95
N SER A 101 3.18 14.10 1.01
CA SER A 101 3.10 13.83 -0.43
C SER A 101 4.16 12.81 -0.88
N ASN A 102 5.42 13.01 -0.49
CA ASN A 102 6.50 12.10 -0.86
C ASN A 102 6.31 10.72 -0.22
N GLY A 103 5.91 10.67 1.05
CA GLY A 103 5.63 9.42 1.76
C GLY A 103 4.56 8.61 1.04
N LEU A 104 3.42 9.23 0.70
CA LEU A 104 2.30 8.58 0.01
C LEU A 104 2.71 8.10 -1.39
N ALA A 105 3.47 8.91 -2.13
CA ALA A 105 3.97 8.52 -3.45
C ALA A 105 4.92 7.31 -3.39
N ILE A 106 5.83 7.29 -2.41
CA ILE A 106 6.78 6.19 -2.18
C ILE A 106 6.02 4.92 -1.79
N ASP A 107 5.11 5.04 -0.84
CA ASP A 107 4.29 3.93 -0.35
C ASP A 107 3.42 3.31 -1.46
N LYS A 108 2.71 4.15 -2.22
CA LYS A 108 1.96 3.73 -3.42
C LYS A 108 2.84 2.99 -4.41
N THR A 109 4.05 3.48 -4.64
CA THR A 109 5.01 2.83 -5.54
C THR A 109 5.46 1.46 -5.01
N LYS A 110 5.75 1.34 -3.71
CA LYS A 110 6.07 0.05 -3.06
C LYS A 110 4.92 -0.95 -3.21
N LYS A 111 3.69 -0.55 -2.85
CA LYS A 111 2.49 -1.39 -2.91
C LYS A 111 2.19 -1.86 -4.34
N ARG A 112 2.31 -0.97 -5.34
CA ARG A 112 2.14 -1.33 -6.76
C ARG A 112 3.25 -2.27 -7.26
N THR A 113 4.50 -2.05 -6.83
CA THR A 113 5.63 -2.90 -7.23
C THR A 113 5.50 -4.30 -6.64
N TYR A 114 5.11 -4.39 -5.36
CA TYR A 114 4.78 -5.64 -4.68
C TYR A 114 3.63 -6.38 -5.38
N HIS A 115 2.50 -5.71 -5.65
CA HIS A 115 1.38 -6.28 -6.37
C HIS A 115 1.79 -6.86 -7.72
N ASN A 116 2.62 -6.14 -8.48
CA ASN A 116 3.08 -6.61 -9.79
C ASN A 116 3.97 -7.86 -9.70
N ALA A 117 4.80 -7.96 -8.65
CA ALA A 117 5.59 -9.17 -8.39
C ALA A 117 4.69 -10.33 -8.00
N LEU A 118 3.73 -10.11 -7.10
CA LEU A 118 2.78 -11.13 -6.65
C LEU A 118 1.87 -11.62 -7.78
N LYS A 119 1.43 -10.73 -8.67
CA LYS A 119 0.71 -11.08 -9.89
C LYS A 119 1.48 -12.07 -10.76
N LYS A 120 2.78 -11.84 -10.95
CA LYS A 120 3.63 -12.74 -11.75
C LYS A 120 3.80 -14.08 -11.05
N TYR A 121 3.93 -14.08 -9.73
CA TYR A 121 3.95 -15.30 -8.94
C TYR A 121 2.68 -16.13 -9.14
N VAL A 122 1.50 -15.53 -8.97
CA VAL A 122 0.20 -16.21 -9.19
C VAL A 122 0.11 -16.85 -10.58
N LEU A 123 0.53 -16.12 -11.61
CA LEU A 123 0.51 -16.60 -13.00
C LEU A 123 1.55 -17.70 -13.29
N HIS A 124 2.54 -17.89 -12.41
CA HIS A 124 3.52 -18.96 -12.51
C HIS A 124 3.08 -20.26 -11.83
N LEU A 125 2.12 -20.18 -10.90
CA LEU A 125 1.60 -21.35 -10.18
C LEU A 125 0.82 -22.28 -11.11
N THR A 126 0.88 -23.57 -10.81
CA THR A 126 0.39 -24.62 -11.74
C THR A 126 -0.80 -25.40 -11.20
N THR A 127 -1.19 -25.15 -9.95
CA THR A 127 -2.32 -25.81 -9.29
C THR A 127 -3.27 -24.80 -8.67
N VAL A 128 -4.55 -25.19 -8.58
CA VAL A 128 -5.60 -24.38 -7.96
C VAL A 128 -5.30 -24.09 -6.48
N GLU A 129 -4.84 -25.11 -5.74
CA GLU A 129 -4.50 -25.00 -4.32
C GLU A 129 -3.42 -23.93 -4.08
N GLU A 130 -2.32 -23.99 -4.82
CA GLU A 130 -1.24 -22.99 -4.70
C GLU A 130 -1.75 -21.56 -4.96
N VAL A 131 -2.63 -21.37 -5.95
CA VAL A 131 -3.19 -20.04 -6.27
C VAL A 131 -4.08 -19.52 -5.15
N LEU A 132 -4.92 -20.39 -4.57
CA LEU A 132 -5.83 -20.02 -3.48
C LEU A 132 -5.08 -19.64 -2.20
N ASP A 133 -3.94 -20.29 -1.94
CA ASP A 133 -3.07 -20.00 -0.79
C ASP A 133 -2.36 -18.65 -0.89
N VAL A 134 -2.35 -18.01 -2.07
CA VAL A 134 -1.75 -16.68 -2.22
C VAL A 134 -2.58 -15.63 -1.48
N GLN A 135 -1.94 -14.97 -0.52
CA GLN A 135 -2.49 -13.85 0.26
C GLN A 135 -1.73 -12.55 0.00
N TRP A 136 -2.44 -11.42 0.07
CA TRP A 136 -1.82 -10.10 0.14
C TRP A 136 -1.00 -9.98 1.44
N GLY A 137 0.19 -9.38 1.37
CA GLY A 137 1.08 -9.21 2.51
C GLY A 137 2.00 -10.40 2.80
N GLN A 138 1.87 -11.52 2.08
CA GLN A 138 2.83 -12.62 2.18
C GLN A 138 4.23 -12.17 1.72
N PRO A 139 5.31 -12.76 2.26
CA PRO A 139 6.66 -12.48 1.79
C PRO A 139 6.83 -12.92 0.33
N LEU A 140 7.45 -12.06 -0.48
CA LEU A 140 7.93 -12.47 -1.80
C LEU A 140 9.11 -13.43 -1.66
N THR A 141 9.23 -14.38 -2.59
CA THR A 141 10.34 -15.34 -2.63
C THR A 141 10.87 -15.48 -4.06
N GLY A 142 12.08 -16.05 -4.19
CA GLY A 142 12.72 -16.34 -5.49
C GLY A 142 12.81 -15.13 -6.42
N ASP A 143 12.58 -15.36 -7.72
CA ASP A 143 12.64 -14.36 -8.79
C ASP A 143 11.78 -13.12 -8.51
N TRP A 144 10.65 -13.28 -7.81
CA TRP A 144 9.72 -12.18 -7.51
C TRP A 144 10.26 -11.24 -6.43
N LEU A 145 10.97 -11.80 -5.45
CA LEU A 145 11.68 -11.01 -4.43
C LEU A 145 12.86 -10.27 -5.07
N GLU A 146 13.62 -10.94 -5.94
CA GLU A 146 14.74 -10.31 -6.65
C GLU A 146 14.27 -9.17 -7.54
N GLU A 147 13.21 -9.38 -8.31
CA GLU A 147 12.62 -8.34 -9.16
C GLU A 147 12.11 -7.15 -8.34
N TYR A 148 11.39 -7.42 -7.24
CA TYR A 148 10.92 -6.38 -6.32
C TYR A 148 12.11 -5.58 -5.75
N THR A 149 13.12 -6.28 -5.24
CA THR A 149 14.30 -5.68 -4.63
C THR A 149 15.07 -4.82 -5.62
N TYR A 150 15.27 -5.31 -6.85
CA TYR A 150 15.92 -4.56 -7.91
C TYR A 150 15.17 -3.26 -8.23
N LYS A 151 13.84 -3.35 -8.44
CA LYS A 151 13.01 -2.18 -8.75
C LYS A 151 12.99 -1.16 -7.61
N MET A 152 12.89 -1.64 -6.37
CA MET A 152 12.95 -0.76 -5.21
C MET A 152 14.33 -0.12 -5.04
N GLY A 153 15.41 -0.84 -5.39
CA GLY A 153 16.77 -0.31 -5.40
C GLY A 153 16.97 0.85 -6.38
N LEU A 154 16.25 0.86 -7.51
CA LEU A 154 16.26 2.00 -8.44
C LEU A 154 15.64 3.28 -7.85
N LEU A 155 14.72 3.12 -6.89
CA LEU A 155 14.02 4.21 -6.23
C LEU A 155 14.76 4.73 -5.00
N THR A 156 15.68 3.95 -4.43
CA THR A 156 16.49 4.34 -3.27
C THR A 156 17.09 5.76 -3.36
N PRO A 157 17.80 6.16 -4.43
CA PRO A 157 18.38 7.52 -4.48
C PRO A 157 17.32 8.62 -4.54
N ILE A 158 16.12 8.32 -5.05
CA ILE A 158 14.99 9.25 -5.09
C ILE A 158 14.37 9.38 -3.69
N ILE A 159 14.20 8.26 -3.00
CA ILE A 159 13.69 8.21 -1.62
C ILE A 159 14.64 8.97 -0.67
N GLU A 160 15.96 8.78 -0.86
CA GLU A 160 17.00 9.48 -0.09
C GLU A 160 16.98 10.99 -0.35
N SER A 161 16.80 11.43 -1.60
CA SER A 161 16.71 12.85 -1.93
C SER A 161 15.44 13.53 -1.42
N MET A 162 14.37 12.76 -1.22
CA MET A 162 13.10 13.20 -0.62
C MET A 162 13.12 13.25 0.93
N GLY A 163 14.24 12.89 1.58
CA GLY A 163 14.35 12.87 3.04
C GLY A 163 13.70 11.65 3.72
N GLY A 164 13.31 10.62 2.97
CA GLY A 164 12.59 9.43 3.42
C GLY A 164 13.41 8.37 4.18
N GLY A 165 14.44 8.77 4.92
CA GLY A 165 15.28 7.89 5.75
C GLY A 165 14.68 7.56 7.13
N GLY A 166 13.37 7.73 7.32
CA GLY A 166 12.67 7.52 8.60
C GLY A 166 11.93 6.19 8.66
N ASN A 167 12.60 5.16 9.17
CA ASN A 167 12.06 3.98 9.86
C ASN A 167 10.69 3.43 9.42
N ALA A 168 10.63 2.65 8.34
CA ALA A 168 9.61 1.62 8.18
C ALA A 168 10.10 0.36 8.91
N GLY A 169 9.87 0.30 10.22
CA GLY A 169 10.22 -0.84 11.04
C GLY A 169 9.09 -1.87 11.07
N GLY A 170 9.43 -3.10 10.67
CA GLY A 170 8.81 -4.35 11.17
C GLY A 170 7.52 -4.78 10.51
#